data_AF-A0A5J4PGK6-F1
#
_entry.id   AF-A0A5J4PGK6-F1
#
_cell.length_a   1.000
_cell.length_b   1.000
_cell.length_c   1.000
_cell.angle_alpha   90.00
_cell.angle_beta   90.00
_cell.angle_gamma   90.00
#
_symmetry.space_group_name_H-M   'P 1'
#
loop_
_entity.id
_entity.type
_entity.pdbx_description
1 polymer ?
#
loop_
_entity_poly.entity_id
_entity_poly.type
_entity_poly.pdbx_seq_one_letter_code
_entity_poly.pdbx_strand_id
1 'polypeptide(L)'
;MNEPKVHVGILFEPEIRFSFPVSYQVNGIDIAGIQTASYDNGKILWQGGLYDELLFEPADEAASEFELKDVTIGINFHWERKEDQRFLGALKIIVEEEKLTEINIIGVEDYLTSVISSEMSAMASLELLKAHAVISRSWLLKSLTPNSSPKERGEDSNSIETLIRWYDRSSHLHFDV
;
A
#
# COMPACT_ATOMS: atom_id res chain seq x y z
N MET A 1 -4.84 10.45 -19.98
CA MET A 1 -4.41 10.84 -18.63
C MET A 1 -4.13 9.52 -17.93
N ASN A 2 -2.89 9.25 -17.52
CA ASN A 2 -2.60 8.00 -16.82
C ASN A 2 -3.20 8.09 -15.43
N GLU A 3 -3.87 7.02 -15.00
CA GLU A 3 -4.39 6.88 -13.65
C GLU A 3 -3.21 6.94 -12.64
N PRO A 4 -3.32 7.71 -11.54
CA PRO A 4 -2.29 7.73 -10.51
C PRO A 4 -2.22 6.39 -9.79
N LYS A 5 -1.00 5.98 -9.42
CA LYS A 5 -0.76 4.80 -8.60
C LYS A 5 -0.64 5.19 -7.13
N VAL A 6 -1.07 4.30 -6.26
CA VAL A 6 -0.99 4.40 -4.79
C VAL A 6 0.00 3.34 -4.32
N HIS A 7 0.89 3.72 -3.41
CA HIS A 7 1.80 2.82 -2.71
C HIS A 7 1.22 2.52 -1.33
N VAL A 8 0.89 1.26 -1.07
CA VAL A 8 0.23 0.83 0.16
C VAL A 8 1.16 -0.11 0.91
N GLY A 9 1.54 0.24 2.13
CA GLY A 9 2.34 -0.65 2.98
C GLY A 9 1.46 -1.76 3.56
N ILE A 10 1.81 -3.04 3.34
CA ILE A 10 0.99 -4.16 3.82
C ILE A 10 1.69 -4.94 4.95
N LEU A 11 2.95 -5.32 4.76
CA LEU A 11 3.68 -6.16 5.69
C LEU A 11 4.98 -5.52 6.14
N PHE A 12 5.36 -5.80 7.40
CA PHE A 12 6.63 -5.39 7.98
C PHE A 12 7.27 -6.54 8.76
N GLU A 13 7.98 -7.42 8.06
CA GLU A 13 8.42 -8.73 8.55
C GLU A 13 9.85 -9.04 8.09
N PRO A 14 10.63 -9.84 8.84
CA PRO A 14 11.98 -10.24 8.42
C PRO A 14 11.99 -11.19 7.21
N GLU A 15 10.87 -11.86 6.93
CA GLU A 15 10.67 -12.71 5.76
C GLU A 15 9.27 -12.49 5.21
N ILE A 16 9.15 -12.36 3.88
CA ILE A 16 7.89 -12.22 3.16
C ILE A 16 7.74 -13.38 2.19
N ARG A 17 6.63 -14.10 2.29
CA ARG A 17 6.24 -15.19 1.39
C ARG A 17 5.11 -14.73 0.51
N PHE A 18 5.27 -14.88 -0.79
CA PHE A 18 4.32 -14.39 -1.78
C PHE A 18 4.25 -15.33 -2.97
N SER A 19 3.22 -15.20 -3.81
CA SER A 19 3.13 -15.95 -5.04
C SER A 19 2.47 -15.16 -6.15
N PHE A 20 2.86 -15.47 -7.38
CA PHE A 20 2.29 -14.89 -8.59
C PHE A 20 1.49 -15.96 -9.34
N PRO A 21 0.14 -15.93 -9.28
CA PRO A 21 -0.73 -16.80 -10.08
C PRO A 21 -0.56 -16.59 -11.59
N VAL A 22 -0.16 -15.39 -11.99
CA VAL A 22 0.16 -15.01 -13.38
C VAL A 22 1.63 -14.62 -13.49
N SER A 23 2.11 -14.40 -14.72
CA SER A 23 3.50 -13.96 -14.93
C SER A 23 3.71 -12.52 -14.48
N TYR A 24 4.74 -12.30 -13.67
CA TYR A 24 5.25 -10.99 -13.29
C TYR A 24 6.66 -10.82 -13.86
N GLN A 25 7.14 -9.60 -13.96
CA GLN A 25 8.49 -9.25 -14.41
C GLN A 25 9.26 -8.58 -13.29
N VAL A 26 10.50 -8.99 -13.13
CA VAL A 26 11.47 -8.36 -12.24
C VAL A 26 12.81 -8.31 -12.97
N ASN A 27 13.39 -7.12 -13.11
CA ASN A 27 14.62 -6.90 -13.87
C ASN A 27 14.59 -7.48 -15.31
N GLY A 28 13.41 -7.47 -15.95
CA GLY A 28 13.20 -8.02 -17.30
C GLY A 28 13.11 -9.54 -17.39
N ILE A 29 13.00 -10.25 -16.26
CA ILE A 29 12.84 -11.70 -16.19
C ILE A 29 11.41 -12.03 -15.74
N ASP A 30 10.74 -12.90 -16.50
CA ASP A 30 9.42 -13.42 -16.12
C ASP A 30 9.52 -14.39 -14.93
N ILE A 31 8.64 -14.21 -13.96
CA ILE A 31 8.54 -15.02 -12.76
C ILE A 31 7.08 -15.36 -12.45
N ALA A 32 6.85 -16.56 -11.93
CA ALA A 32 5.54 -17.04 -11.50
C ALA A 32 5.66 -17.97 -10.29
N GLY A 33 4.54 -18.31 -9.66
CA GLY A 33 4.49 -19.24 -8.54
C GLY A 33 5.03 -18.66 -7.24
N ILE A 34 5.37 -19.54 -6.30
CA ILE A 34 5.72 -19.18 -4.92
C ILE A 34 7.15 -18.63 -4.86
N GLN A 35 7.30 -17.53 -4.14
CA GLN A 35 8.55 -16.82 -3.89
C GLN A 35 8.70 -16.55 -2.38
N THR A 36 9.95 -16.40 -1.94
CA THR A 36 10.29 -16.00 -0.58
C THR A 36 11.44 -15.01 -0.64
N ALA A 37 11.27 -13.85 0.02
CA ALA A 37 12.33 -12.88 0.23
C ALA A 37 12.58 -12.73 1.73
N SER A 38 13.84 -12.64 2.14
CA SER A 38 14.22 -12.44 3.54
C SER A 38 15.21 -11.31 3.70
N TYR A 39 15.21 -10.69 4.88
CA TYR A 39 16.19 -9.69 5.26
C TYR A 39 17.55 -10.34 5.52
N ASP A 40 18.60 -9.78 4.94
CA ASP A 40 20.00 -10.16 5.21
C ASP A 40 20.89 -8.92 5.24
N ASN A 41 21.34 -8.53 6.44
CA ASN A 41 22.34 -7.47 6.68
C ASN A 41 22.11 -6.16 5.89
N GLY A 42 20.89 -5.63 5.93
CA GLY A 42 20.52 -4.38 5.24
C GLY A 42 20.10 -4.56 3.78
N LYS A 43 20.04 -5.80 3.28
CA LYS A 43 19.63 -6.14 1.91
C LYS A 43 18.51 -7.17 1.92
N ILE A 44 17.89 -7.32 0.76
CA ILE A 44 16.88 -8.34 0.48
C ILE A 44 17.59 -9.55 -0.14
N LEU A 45 17.54 -10.70 0.53
CA LEU A 45 17.95 -11.98 -0.01
C LEU A 45 16.77 -12.60 -0.77
N TRP A 46 16.92 -12.77 -2.08
CA TRP A 46 15.90 -13.39 -2.94
C TRP A 46 16.56 -14.22 -4.03
N GLN A 47 16.14 -15.49 -4.18
CA GLN A 47 16.73 -16.46 -5.12
C GLN A 47 18.27 -16.56 -5.07
N GLY A 48 18.86 -16.36 -3.89
CA GLY A 48 20.31 -16.39 -3.68
C GLY A 48 21.07 -15.12 -4.07
N GLY A 49 20.38 -14.10 -4.59
CA GLY A 49 20.93 -12.76 -4.82
C GLY A 49 20.59 -11.79 -3.70
N LEU A 50 21.40 -10.74 -3.55
CA LEU A 50 21.18 -9.64 -2.61
C LEU A 50 20.78 -8.36 -3.37
N TYR A 51 19.71 -7.71 -2.93
CA TYR A 51 19.10 -6.56 -3.58
C TYR A 51 18.86 -5.42 -2.59
N ASP A 52 18.91 -4.18 -3.08
CA ASP A 52 18.51 -3.00 -2.29
C ASP A 52 16.99 -2.79 -2.33
N GLU A 53 16.38 -3.08 -3.48
CA GLU A 53 14.93 -3.13 -3.67
C GLU A 53 14.56 -4.22 -4.68
N LEU A 54 13.33 -4.72 -4.59
CA LEU A 54 12.73 -5.58 -5.61
C LEU A 54 11.40 -4.97 -6.05
N LEU A 55 11.20 -4.85 -7.36
CA LEU A 55 9.93 -4.44 -7.96
C LEU A 55 9.47 -5.53 -8.91
N PHE A 56 8.29 -6.07 -8.64
CA PHE A 56 7.62 -7.08 -9.44
C PHE A 56 6.42 -6.44 -10.13
N GLU A 57 6.51 -6.27 -11.44
CA GLU A 57 5.44 -5.68 -12.25
C GLU A 57 4.65 -6.78 -12.96
N PRO A 58 3.32 -6.70 -13.04
CA PRO A 58 2.55 -7.69 -13.80
C PRO A 58 2.93 -7.64 -15.28
N ALA A 59 3.10 -8.80 -15.92
CA ALA A 59 3.36 -8.84 -17.37
C ALA A 59 2.12 -8.39 -18.19
N ASP A 60 0.94 -8.53 -17.61
CA ASP A 60 -0.34 -8.02 -18.13
C ASP A 60 -1.07 -7.26 -17.00
N GLU A 61 -1.23 -5.95 -17.16
CA GLU A 61 -1.93 -5.11 -16.18
C GLU A 61 -3.38 -5.54 -15.95
N ALA A 62 -4.06 -6.12 -16.95
CA ALA A 62 -5.45 -6.55 -16.81
C ALA A 62 -5.60 -7.82 -15.94
N ALA A 63 -4.52 -8.58 -15.77
CA ALA A 63 -4.47 -9.81 -15.01
C ALA A 63 -3.59 -9.68 -13.75
N SER A 64 -3.24 -8.46 -13.34
CA SER A 64 -2.32 -8.20 -12.23
C SER A 64 -2.90 -8.66 -10.90
N GLU A 65 -2.58 -9.87 -10.49
CA GLU A 65 -2.95 -10.45 -9.20
C GLU A 65 -1.71 -11.12 -8.60
N PHE A 66 -1.44 -10.84 -7.32
CA PHE A 66 -0.47 -11.57 -6.52
C PHE A 66 -1.07 -11.92 -5.16
N GLU A 67 -0.48 -12.91 -4.50
CA GLU A 67 -0.94 -13.39 -3.20
C GLU A 67 0.18 -13.26 -2.18
N LEU A 68 -0.09 -12.59 -1.07
CA LEU A 68 0.76 -12.58 0.12
C LEU A 68 0.30 -13.68 1.07
N LYS A 69 1.26 -14.39 1.65
CA LYS A 69 1.02 -15.45 2.62
C LYS A 69 1.12 -14.90 4.03
N ASP A 70 0.32 -15.48 4.92
CA ASP A 70 0.42 -15.25 6.36
C ASP A 70 0.26 -13.76 6.76
N VAL A 71 -0.59 -13.00 6.05
CA VAL A 71 -0.82 -11.56 6.31
C VAL A 71 -1.55 -11.37 7.63
N THR A 72 -0.98 -10.58 8.52
CA THR A 72 -1.58 -10.28 9.83
C THR A 72 -2.74 -9.30 9.68
N ILE A 73 -3.94 -9.75 10.01
CA ILE A 73 -5.17 -8.96 10.01
C ILE A 73 -5.58 -8.67 11.45
N GLY A 74 -6.02 -7.45 11.72
CA GLY A 74 -6.50 -7.04 13.05
C GLY A 74 -5.36 -6.81 14.04
N ILE A 75 -4.24 -6.23 13.59
CA ILE A 75 -3.06 -5.96 14.41
C ILE A 75 -3.46 -5.24 15.72
N ASN A 76 -3.06 -5.81 16.86
CA ASN A 76 -3.38 -5.31 18.21
C ASN A 76 -4.88 -5.41 18.61
N PHE A 77 -5.66 -6.24 17.94
CA PHE A 77 -7.03 -6.57 18.35
C PHE A 77 -7.14 -8.03 18.82
N HIS A 78 -8.18 -8.34 19.60
CA HIS A 78 -8.41 -9.68 20.15
C HIS A 78 -8.76 -10.77 19.10
N TRP A 79 -9.02 -10.35 17.87
CA TRP A 79 -9.35 -11.22 16.73
C TRP A 79 -8.21 -11.26 15.69
N GLU A 80 -7.00 -10.82 16.08
CA GLU A 80 -5.82 -10.87 15.23
C GLU A 80 -5.61 -12.29 14.67
N ARG A 81 -5.41 -12.39 13.36
CA ARG A 81 -5.22 -13.67 12.67
C ARG A 81 -4.32 -13.48 11.46
N LYS A 82 -3.71 -14.57 11.00
CA LYS A 82 -2.94 -14.62 9.76
C LYS A 82 -3.77 -15.28 8.67
N GLU A 83 -3.88 -14.61 7.53
CA GLU A 83 -4.62 -15.11 6.37
C GLU A 83 -3.85 -14.82 5.09
N ASP A 84 -3.98 -15.72 4.11
CA ASP A 84 -3.50 -15.47 2.76
C ASP A 84 -4.41 -14.46 2.09
N GLN A 85 -3.83 -13.41 1.51
CA GLN A 85 -4.57 -12.34 0.86
C GLN A 85 -4.07 -12.06 -0.54
N ARG A 86 -5.00 -11.66 -1.39
CA ARG A 86 -4.74 -11.36 -2.79
C ARG A 86 -4.86 -9.88 -3.04
N PHE A 87 -3.95 -9.37 -3.85
CA PHE A 87 -3.81 -7.95 -4.15
C PHE A 87 -3.67 -7.77 -5.65
N LEU A 88 -4.16 -6.64 -6.14
CA LEU A 88 -4.01 -6.24 -7.53
C LEU A 88 -2.80 -5.33 -7.70
N GLY A 89 -2.25 -5.28 -8.90
CA GLY A 89 -1.14 -4.38 -9.25
C GLY A 89 0.24 -5.00 -9.03
N ALA A 90 1.23 -4.14 -8.80
CA ALA A 90 2.63 -4.52 -8.61
C ALA A 90 2.97 -4.71 -7.13
N LEU A 91 4.01 -5.52 -6.88
CA LEU A 91 4.54 -5.78 -5.55
C LEU A 91 5.95 -5.20 -5.49
N LYS A 92 6.21 -4.35 -4.50
CA LYS A 92 7.53 -3.80 -4.21
C LYS A 92 7.98 -4.25 -2.83
N ILE A 93 9.25 -4.61 -2.69
CA ILE A 93 9.87 -4.93 -1.40
C ILE A 93 11.06 -4.00 -1.19
N ILE A 94 11.13 -3.40 0.00
CA ILE A 94 12.24 -2.58 0.47
C ILE A 94 12.70 -3.04 1.84
N VAL A 95 13.86 -2.54 2.29
CA VAL A 95 14.35 -2.73 3.66
C VAL A 95 14.06 -1.48 4.48
N GLU A 96 13.41 -1.64 5.64
CA GLU A 96 13.22 -0.58 6.64
C GLU A 96 13.38 -1.16 8.05
N GLU A 97 14.00 -0.41 8.96
CA GLU A 97 14.26 -0.78 10.36
C GLU A 97 14.64 -2.27 10.59
N GLU A 98 15.62 -2.76 9.81
CA GLU A 98 16.14 -4.15 9.89
C GLU A 98 15.13 -5.25 9.52
N LYS A 99 14.05 -4.90 8.80
CA LYS A 99 13.06 -5.84 8.26
C LYS A 99 12.75 -5.50 6.81
N LEU A 100 11.94 -6.36 6.18
CA LEU A 100 11.38 -6.09 4.87
C LEU A 100 10.01 -5.41 5.01
N THR A 101 9.79 -4.38 4.21
CA THR A 101 8.47 -3.78 3.99
C THR A 101 7.94 -4.21 2.63
N GLU A 102 6.74 -4.79 2.61
CA GLU A 102 5.99 -5.02 1.37
C GLU A 102 5.13 -3.80 1.06
N ILE A 103 5.20 -3.36 -0.18
CA ILE A 103 4.46 -2.22 -0.71
C ILE A 103 3.71 -2.67 -1.97
N ASN A 104 2.38 -2.65 -1.89
CA ASN A 104 1.53 -2.85 -3.05
C ASN A 104 1.41 -1.54 -3.85
N ILE A 105 1.70 -1.59 -5.14
CA ILE A 105 1.55 -0.48 -6.07
C ILE A 105 0.34 -0.75 -6.96
N ILE A 106 -0.75 -0.01 -6.73
CA ILE A 106 -2.06 -0.28 -7.31
C ILE A 106 -2.68 0.99 -7.92
N GLY A 107 -3.58 0.84 -8.90
CA GLY A 107 -4.37 1.95 -9.44
C GLY A 107 -5.26 2.56 -8.35
N VAL A 108 -5.44 3.88 -8.39
CA VAL A 108 -6.25 4.59 -7.40
C VAL A 108 -7.70 4.07 -7.34
N GLU A 109 -8.28 3.69 -8.47
CA GLU A 109 -9.67 3.20 -8.54
C GLU A 109 -9.80 1.78 -7.97
N ASP A 110 -8.84 0.91 -8.26
CA ASP A 110 -8.79 -0.45 -7.70
C ASP A 110 -8.55 -0.42 -6.18
N TYR A 111 -7.68 0.46 -5.72
CA TYR A 111 -7.45 0.70 -4.30
C TYR A 111 -8.72 1.20 -3.60
N LEU A 112 -9.38 2.23 -4.14
CA LEU A 112 -10.60 2.77 -3.56
C LEU A 112 -11.72 1.72 -3.52
N THR A 113 -11.84 0.90 -4.56
CA THR A 113 -12.80 -0.21 -4.60
C THR A 113 -12.55 -1.20 -3.45
N SER A 114 -11.28 -1.50 -3.18
CA SER A 114 -10.85 -2.38 -2.10
C SER A 114 -11.17 -1.78 -0.72
N VAL A 115 -10.85 -0.50 -0.50
CA VAL A 115 -11.15 0.22 0.76
C VAL A 115 -12.65 0.29 1.03
N ILE A 116 -13.45 0.70 0.04
CA ILE A 116 -14.90 0.84 0.22
C ILE A 116 -15.53 -0.51 0.59
N SER A 117 -15.04 -1.59 -0.02
CA SER A 117 -15.54 -2.95 0.22
C SER A 117 -15.14 -3.52 1.58
N SER A 118 -14.02 -3.07 2.15
CA SER A 118 -13.56 -3.52 3.48
C SER A 118 -14.14 -2.69 4.62
N GLU A 119 -14.40 -1.40 4.41
CA GLU A 119 -14.94 -0.50 5.43
C GLU A 119 -16.47 -0.52 5.50
N MET A 120 -17.16 -0.80 4.40
CA MET A 120 -18.62 -0.63 4.33
C MET A 120 -19.35 -1.87 3.83
N SER A 121 -20.50 -2.15 4.46
CA SER A 121 -21.38 -3.24 4.03
C SER A 121 -21.95 -2.98 2.64
N ALA A 122 -21.96 -4.02 1.80
CA ALA A 122 -22.63 -4.00 0.49
C ALA A 122 -24.15 -3.76 0.58
N MET A 123 -24.76 -3.88 1.77
CA MET A 123 -26.16 -3.56 2.01
C MET A 123 -26.43 -2.07 2.25
N ALA A 124 -25.39 -1.23 2.31
CA ALA A 124 -25.53 0.21 2.40
C ALA A 124 -26.31 0.78 1.20
N SER A 125 -26.98 1.92 1.40
CA SER A 125 -27.69 2.57 0.30
C SER A 125 -26.68 3.04 -0.77
N LEU A 126 -27.12 3.03 -2.03
CA LEU A 126 -26.29 3.48 -3.16
C LEU A 126 -25.75 4.90 -2.97
N GLU A 127 -26.57 5.80 -2.43
CA GLU A 127 -26.16 7.18 -2.18
C GLU A 127 -25.10 7.28 -1.07
N LEU A 128 -25.15 6.40 -0.06
CA LEU A 128 -24.11 6.34 0.97
C LEU A 128 -22.79 5.79 0.39
N LEU A 129 -22.85 4.75 -0.45
CA LEU A 129 -21.69 4.21 -1.16
C LEU A 129 -21.02 5.26 -2.07
N LYS A 130 -21.83 6.03 -2.82
CA LYS A 130 -21.33 7.15 -3.64
C LYS A 130 -20.67 8.23 -2.79
N ALA A 131 -21.32 8.64 -1.69
CA ALA A 131 -20.78 9.66 -0.80
C ALA A 131 -19.44 9.22 -0.21
N HIS A 132 -19.36 7.98 0.28
CA HIS A 132 -18.12 7.40 0.78
C HIS A 132 -17.04 7.38 -0.30
N ALA A 133 -17.35 6.90 -1.52
CA ALA A 133 -16.39 6.88 -2.63
C ALA A 133 -15.83 8.28 -2.97
N VAL A 134 -16.69 9.30 -3.00
CA VAL A 134 -16.27 10.68 -3.26
C VAL A 134 -15.36 11.21 -2.15
N ILE A 135 -15.68 10.94 -0.89
CA ILE A 135 -14.89 11.36 0.27
C ILE A 135 -13.53 10.67 0.25
N SER A 136 -13.49 9.34 0.12
CA SER A 136 -12.25 8.55 0.13
C SER A 136 -11.33 8.93 -1.03
N ARG A 137 -11.89 9.13 -2.24
CA ARG A 137 -11.10 9.60 -3.39
C ARG A 137 -10.52 10.99 -3.14
N SER A 138 -11.32 11.92 -2.62
CA SER A 138 -10.86 13.29 -2.36
C SER A 138 -9.75 13.34 -1.33
N TRP A 139 -9.85 12.53 -0.28
CA TRP A 139 -8.82 12.39 0.74
C TRP A 139 -7.53 11.79 0.16
N LEU A 140 -7.62 10.65 -0.52
CA LEU A 140 -6.46 9.95 -1.08
C LEU A 140 -5.69 10.80 -2.09
N LEU A 141 -6.39 11.41 -3.05
CA LEU A 141 -5.74 12.28 -4.04
C LEU A 141 -5.06 13.49 -3.40
N LYS A 142 -5.59 14.00 -2.28
CA LYS A 142 -4.97 15.09 -1.54
C LYS A 142 -3.67 14.64 -0.87
N SER A 143 -3.62 13.41 -0.34
CA SER A 143 -2.42 12.82 0.25
C SER A 143 -1.34 12.55 -0.80
N LEU A 144 -1.72 12.12 -2.01
CA LEU A 144 -0.78 11.87 -3.12
C LEU A 144 -0.19 13.16 -3.73
N THR A 145 -0.87 14.30 -3.60
CA THR A 145 -0.28 15.56 -4.07
C THR A 145 0.85 15.97 -3.13
N PRO A 146 2.11 16.04 -3.59
CA PRO A 146 3.20 16.49 -2.74
C PRO A 146 2.85 17.89 -2.25
N ASN A 147 2.74 18.05 -0.94
CA ASN A 147 2.58 19.36 -0.34
C ASN A 147 3.73 20.22 -0.89
N SER A 148 3.39 21.28 -1.64
CA SER A 148 4.32 22.37 -1.85
C SER A 148 4.86 22.70 -0.47
N SER A 149 6.17 22.48 -0.26
CA SER A 149 6.97 22.70 0.95
C SER A 149 6.24 23.42 2.09
N PRO A 150 6.36 23.02 3.37
CA PRO A 150 5.89 23.84 4.48
C PRO A 150 6.64 25.17 4.47
N LYS A 151 6.15 26.14 3.69
CA LYS A 151 6.49 27.54 3.85
C LYS A 151 5.88 27.92 5.18
N GLU A 152 6.74 28.03 6.18
CA GLU A 152 6.62 28.89 7.36
C GLU A 152 5.27 29.60 7.37
N ARG A 153 4.27 28.95 7.97
CA ARG A 153 3.01 29.60 8.24
C ARG A 153 3.29 30.46 9.47
N GLY A 154 3.58 31.74 9.20
CA GLY A 154 3.77 32.76 10.22
C GLY A 154 2.65 32.67 11.25
N GLU A 155 3.05 32.81 12.51
CA GLU A 155 2.15 32.91 13.66
C GLU A 155 1.28 34.18 13.51
N ASP A 156 0.14 34.06 12.84
CA ASP A 156 -0.93 35.06 12.98
C ASP A 156 -1.62 34.83 14.32
N SER A 157 -1.04 35.46 15.34
CA SER A 157 -1.66 35.67 16.64
C SER A 157 -2.82 36.68 16.51
N ASN A 158 -4.05 36.18 16.49
CA ASN A 158 -5.25 36.77 17.14
C ASN A 158 -6.56 36.38 16.44
N SER A 159 -7.10 35.23 16.83
CA SER A 159 -8.54 35.04 17.00
C SER A 159 -8.74 33.70 17.70
N ILE A 160 -9.71 33.59 18.61
CA ILE A 160 -10.16 32.28 19.13
C ILE A 160 -11.00 31.64 18.02
N GLU A 161 -10.39 31.42 16.87
CA GLU A 161 -10.94 30.70 15.74
C GLU A 161 -10.57 29.24 15.89
N THR A 162 -11.59 28.39 15.78
CA THR A 162 -11.53 26.95 15.94
C THR A 162 -10.31 26.39 15.21
N LEU A 163 -9.34 25.88 15.97
CA LEU A 163 -8.16 25.24 15.40
C LEU A 163 -8.58 23.90 14.81
N ILE A 164 -8.92 23.87 13.52
CA ILE A 164 -9.13 22.62 12.78
C ILE A 164 -7.76 21.99 12.57
N ARG A 165 -7.36 21.09 13.48
CA ARG A 165 -6.23 20.18 13.26
C ARG A 165 -6.72 18.96 12.50
N TRP A 166 -6.31 18.86 11.24
CA TRP A 166 -6.32 17.58 10.54
C TRP A 166 -5.19 16.74 11.14
N TYR A 167 -5.54 15.65 11.82
CA TYR A 167 -4.56 14.65 12.21
C TYR A 167 -4.23 13.82 10.97
N ASP A 168 -3.26 14.28 10.20
CA ASP A 168 -2.59 13.42 9.24
C ASP A 168 -1.73 12.42 10.04
N ARG A 169 -1.89 11.14 9.74
CA ARG A 169 -1.14 10.03 10.34
C ARG A 169 -0.27 9.34 9.29
N SER A 170 0.10 9.99 8.19
CA SER A 170 1.12 9.42 7.31
C SER A 170 2.52 9.60 7.95
N SER A 171 2.83 8.68 8.87
CA SER A 171 4.15 8.52 9.51
C SER A 171 5.18 7.85 8.58
N HIS A 172 4.75 7.51 7.37
CA HIS A 172 5.46 6.63 6.44
C HIS A 172 6.24 7.46 5.43
N LEU A 173 7.50 7.08 5.18
CA LEU A 173 8.40 7.80 4.26
C LEU A 173 8.38 7.24 2.84
N HIS A 174 8.06 5.95 2.68
CA HIS A 174 8.27 5.22 1.43
C HIS A 174 6.97 4.73 0.76
N PHE A 175 5.81 5.00 1.35
CA PHE A 175 4.49 4.65 0.81
C PHE A 175 3.43 5.66 1.27
N ASP A 176 2.28 5.65 0.60
CA ASP A 176 1.23 6.67 0.70
C ASP A 176 0.19 6.36 1.80
N VAL A 177 -0.11 5.07 2.02
CA VAL A 177 -1.10 4.60 3.02
C VAL A 177 -0.62 3.37 3.78
#